data_AF-A0A653D2D2-F1
#
_entry.id   AF-A0A653D2D2-F1
#
_cell.length_a   1.000
_cell.length_b   1.000
_cell.length_c   1.000
_cell.angle_alpha   90.00
_cell.angle_beta   90.00
_cell.angle_gamma   90.00
#
_symmetry.space_group_name_H-M   'P 1'
#
loop_
_entity.id
_entity.type
_entity.pdbx_description
1 polymer ?
#
loop_
_entity_poly.entity_id
_entity_poly.type
_entity_poly.pdbx_seq_one_letter_code
_entity_poly.pdbx_strand_id
1 'polypeptide(L)'
;MYCGGVAPPHYHYDYAVHDDHHHDYHSQHEERKHHDVKGKYELLQPDGRKRIVEYVAGKHGADYKVRYEGHSHHGGIGSQGIEG
;
A
#
# COMPACT_ATOMS: atom_id res chain seq x y z
N MET A 1 30.70 -29.13 18.48
CA MET A 1 29.24 -28.89 18.52
C MET A 1 28.96 -27.63 17.72
N TYR A 2 28.26 -27.74 16.59
CA TYR A 2 27.90 -26.57 15.78
C TYR A 2 26.66 -25.90 16.39
N CYS A 3 26.79 -24.67 16.86
CA CYS A 3 25.65 -23.79 17.03
C CYS A 3 25.63 -22.86 15.82
N GLY A 4 24.95 -23.27 14.75
CA GLY A 4 24.70 -22.41 13.59
C GLY A 4 23.68 -21.35 13.99
N GLY A 5 24.15 -20.13 14.25
CA GLY A 5 23.28 -19.01 14.56
C GLY A 5 22.28 -18.79 13.42
N VAL A 6 20.98 -18.73 13.75
CA VAL A 6 19.93 -18.39 12.78
C VAL A 6 20.23 -16.99 12.27
N ALA A 7 20.45 -16.86 10.95
CA ALA A 7 20.62 -15.56 10.33
C ALA A 7 19.32 -14.73 10.54
N PRO A 8 19.43 -13.42 10.81
CA PRO A 8 18.27 -12.55 10.93
C PRO A 8 17.38 -12.63 9.69
N PRO A 9 16.05 -12.49 9.81
CA PRO A 9 15.17 -12.56 8.65
C PRO A 9 15.44 -11.39 7.70
N HIS A 10 15.67 -11.73 6.44
CA HIS A 10 15.89 -10.80 5.33
C HIS A 10 15.13 -11.29 4.11
N TYR A 11 14.21 -10.47 3.61
CA TYR A 11 13.51 -10.76 2.37
C TYR A 11 13.12 -9.47 1.66
N HIS A 12 12.74 -9.65 0.40
CA HIS A 12 12.17 -8.64 -0.45
C HIS A 12 11.22 -9.33 -1.42
N TYR A 13 10.04 -8.77 -1.62
CA TYR A 13 9.11 -9.25 -2.64
C TYR A 13 8.34 -8.10 -3.28
N ASP A 14 7.93 -8.36 -4.51
CA ASP A 14 7.07 -7.49 -5.30
C ASP A 14 6.04 -8.33 -6.04
N TYR A 15 4.84 -7.79 -6.18
CA TYR A 15 3.86 -8.31 -7.14
C TYR A 15 2.96 -7.19 -7.65
N ALA A 16 2.38 -7.43 -8.82
CA ALA A 16 1.34 -6.59 -9.40
C ALA A 16 0.29 -7.46 -10.08
N VAL A 17 -0.96 -7.07 -9.92
CA VAL A 17 -2.11 -7.61 -10.65
C VAL A 17 -2.64 -6.51 -11.56
N HIS A 18 -2.83 -6.87 -12.82
CA HIS A 18 -3.42 -6.02 -13.85
C HIS A 18 -4.42 -6.88 -14.61
N ASP A 19 -5.64 -6.93 -14.09
CA ASP A 19 -6.74 -7.73 -14.62
C ASP A 19 -7.85 -6.82 -15.13
N ASP A 20 -7.85 -6.59 -16.44
CA ASP A 20 -8.85 -5.75 -17.11
C ASP A 20 -10.26 -6.35 -17.06
N HIS A 21 -10.39 -7.67 -16.96
CA HIS A 21 -11.68 -8.35 -16.96
C HIS A 21 -12.38 -8.22 -15.61
N HIS A 22 -11.63 -8.32 -14.51
CA HIS A 22 -12.18 -8.19 -13.15
C HIS A 22 -12.01 -6.77 -12.58
N HIS A 23 -11.36 -5.87 -13.33
CA HIS A 23 -10.98 -4.52 -12.89
C HIS A 23 -10.15 -4.53 -11.60
N ASP A 24 -9.31 -5.55 -11.44
CA ASP A 24 -8.40 -5.67 -10.31
C ASP A 24 -7.02 -5.13 -10.70
N TYR A 25 -6.68 -4.00 -10.09
CA TYR A 25 -5.40 -3.33 -10.30
C TYR A 25 -4.80 -3.02 -8.95
N HIS A 26 -3.84 -3.85 -8.55
CA HIS A 26 -3.15 -3.66 -7.28
C HIS A 26 -1.69 -4.08 -7.37
N SER A 27 -0.84 -3.47 -6.56
CA SER A 27 0.56 -3.85 -6.45
C SER A 27 1.03 -3.77 -5.01
N GLN A 28 2.03 -4.58 -4.67
CA GLN A 28 2.71 -4.51 -3.39
C GLN A 28 4.21 -4.66 -3.58
N HIS A 29 4.94 -3.88 -2.81
CA HIS A 29 6.37 -4.01 -2.56
C HIS A 29 6.59 -4.11 -1.06
N GLU A 30 7.42 -5.03 -0.60
CA GLU A 30 7.86 -5.08 0.80
C GLU A 30 9.29 -5.59 0.91
N GLU A 31 10.08 -4.94 1.75
CA GLU A 31 11.38 -5.43 2.20
C GLU A 31 11.41 -5.56 3.71
N ARG A 32 12.11 -6.59 4.19
CA ARG A 32 12.41 -6.78 5.61
C ARG A 32 13.90 -6.93 5.84
N LYS A 33 14.38 -6.23 6.87
CA LYS A 33 15.73 -6.40 7.42
C LYS A 33 15.61 -6.52 8.94
N HIS A 34 15.90 -7.71 9.46
CA HIS A 34 15.76 -8.03 10.89
C HIS A 34 14.34 -7.78 11.42
N HIS A 35 14.13 -6.67 12.13
CA HIS A 35 12.85 -6.27 12.70
C HIS A 35 12.14 -5.21 11.87
N ASP A 36 12.85 -4.55 10.97
CA ASP A 36 12.32 -3.45 10.19
C ASP A 36 11.70 -3.98 8.90
N VAL A 37 10.43 -3.66 8.70
CA VAL A 37 9.66 -3.92 7.49
C VAL A 37 9.29 -2.58 6.87
N LYS A 38 9.47 -2.45 5.56
CA LYS A 38 9.04 -1.29 4.80
C LYS A 38 8.34 -1.76 3.56
N GLY A 39 7.28 -1.07 3.17
CA GLY A 39 6.60 -1.42 1.94
C GLY A 39 5.61 -0.38 1.47
N LYS A 40 5.03 -0.67 0.31
CA LYS A 40 4.01 0.12 -0.33
C LYS A 40 2.95 -0.80 -0.92
N TYR A 41 1.69 -0.47 -0.73
CA TYR A 41 0.56 -1.08 -1.40
C TYR A 41 -0.18 -0.04 -2.25
N GLU A 42 -0.52 -0.38 -3.49
CA GLU A 42 -1.34 0.43 -4.37
C GLU A 42 -2.59 -0.36 -4.78
N LEU A 43 -3.76 0.29 -4.79
CA LEU A 43 -5.03 -0.30 -5.20
C LEU A 43 -5.87 0.72 -5.96
N LEU A 44 -6.33 0.38 -7.15
CA LEU A 44 -7.39 1.13 -7.82
C LEU A 44 -8.73 0.84 -7.12
N GLN A 45 -9.39 1.87 -6.61
CA GLN A 45 -10.67 1.73 -5.93
C GLN A 45 -11.85 1.81 -6.92
N PRO A 46 -13.03 1.33 -6.51
CA PRO A 46 -14.24 1.40 -7.34
C PRO A 46 -14.65 2.83 -7.74
N ASP A 47 -14.23 3.85 -6.98
CA ASP A 47 -14.50 5.25 -7.31
C ASP A 47 -13.50 5.83 -8.32
N GLY A 48 -12.56 5.03 -8.83
CA GLY A 48 -11.53 5.43 -9.79
C GLY A 48 -10.29 6.09 -9.16
N ARG A 49 -10.26 6.30 -7.84
CA ARG A 49 -9.05 6.78 -7.17
C ARG A 49 -8.09 5.64 -6.90
N LYS A 50 -6.81 5.88 -7.09
CA LYS A 50 -5.76 4.99 -6.60
C LYS A 50 -5.47 5.30 -5.13
N ARG A 51 -5.66 4.32 -4.25
CA ARG A 51 -5.20 4.39 -2.86
C ARG A 51 -3.76 3.88 -2.80
N ILE A 52 -2.88 4.66 -2.18
CA ILE A 52 -1.47 4.33 -1.98
C ILE A 52 -1.20 4.36 -0.48
N VAL A 53 -0.68 3.26 0.05
CA VAL A 53 -0.31 3.11 1.46
C VAL A 53 1.17 2.80 1.54
N GLU A 54 1.95 3.73 2.07
CA GLU A 54 3.36 3.51 2.40
C GLU A 54 3.46 3.21 3.90
N TYR A 55 4.19 2.18 4.28
CA TYR A 55 4.28 1.74 5.67
C TYR A 55 5.69 1.37 6.09
N VAL A 56 5.96 1.59 7.38
CA VAL A 56 7.17 1.18 8.07
C VAL A 56 6.76 0.53 9.38
N ALA A 57 7.20 -0.70 9.64
CA ALA A 57 6.96 -1.39 10.90
C ALA A 57 8.29 -1.87 11.48
N GLY A 58 8.38 -1.87 12.81
CA GLY A 58 9.58 -2.25 13.54
C GLY A 58 9.25 -2.93 14.86
N LYS A 59 10.26 -3.08 15.73
CA LYS A 59 10.11 -3.72 17.04
C LYS A 59 9.08 -3.05 17.97
N HIS A 60 8.84 -1.75 17.79
CA HIS A 60 8.07 -0.93 18.73
C HIS A 60 6.74 -0.39 18.17
N GLY A 61 6.37 -0.76 16.95
CA GLY A 61 5.14 -0.27 16.32
C GLY A 61 5.24 -0.15 14.82
N ALA A 62 4.29 0.57 14.23
CA ALA A 62 4.22 0.81 12.80
C ALA A 62 3.62 2.18 12.49
N ASP A 63 4.14 2.79 11.43
CA ASP A 63 3.71 4.06 10.85
C ASP A 63 3.20 3.85 9.42
N TYR A 64 2.15 4.59 9.04
CA TYR A 64 1.49 4.47 7.75
C TYR A 64 1.19 5.85 7.17
N LYS A 65 1.42 6.03 5.87
CA LYS A 65 0.99 7.20 5.11
C LYS A 65 0.05 6.75 4.01
N VAL A 66 -1.19 7.23 4.09
CA VAL A 66 -2.24 6.94 3.10
C VAL A 66 -2.44 8.18 2.24
N ARG A 67 -2.40 8.00 0.92
CA ARG A 67 -2.72 9.05 -0.05
C ARG A 67 -3.60 8.50 -1.16
N TYR A 68 -4.39 9.39 -1.75
CA TYR A 68 -5.26 9.08 -2.87
C TYR A 68 -4.83 9.88 -4.09
N GLU A 69 -4.73 9.23 -5.24
CA GLU A 69 -4.48 9.85 -6.54
C GLU A 69 -5.71 9.68 -7.45
N GLY A 70 -5.93 10.64 -8.35
CA GLY A 70 -7.05 10.63 -9.30
C GLY A 70 -8.31 11.35 -8.80
N HIS A 71 -9.34 11.36 -9.65
CA HIS A 71 -10.63 11.98 -9.38
C HIS A 71 -11.66 10.91 -9.09
N SER A 72 -12.46 11.10 -8.03
CA SER A 72 -13.59 10.22 -7.78
C SER A 72 -14.65 10.37 -8.88
N HIS A 73 -15.04 9.26 -9.51
CA HIS A 73 -16.16 9.19 -10.46
C HIS A 73 -17.53 9.18 -9.78
N HIS A 74 -17.58 9.21 -8.45
CA HIS A 74 -18.80 9.51 -7.72
C HIS A 74 -19.18 10.98 -7.98
N GLY A 75 -20.10 11.19 -8.92
CA GLY A 75 -20.86 12.43 -9.02
C GLY A 75 -21.49 12.72 -7.67
N GLY A 76 -20.93 13.68 -6.95
CA GLY A 76 -21.47 14.12 -5.68
C GLY A 76 -22.85 14.72 -5.93
N ILE A 77 -23.89 14.13 -5.34
CA ILE A 77 -24.98 14.98 -4.86
C ILE A 77 -24.38 15.77 -3.69
N GLY A 78 -23.93 17.00 -3.99
CA GLY A 78 -23.77 18.07 -3.01
C GLY A 78 -22.35 18.40 -2.55
N SER A 79 -21.62 19.17 -3.35
CA SER A 79 -20.88 20.32 -2.83
C SER A 79 -20.67 21.36 -3.94
N GLN A 80 -21.77 21.96 -4.42
CA GLN A 80 -21.68 23.34 -4.89
C GLN A 80 -21.29 24.19 -3.68
N GLY A 81 -20.12 24.82 -3.73
CA GLY A 81 -19.87 26.00 -2.94
C GLY A 81 -20.95 27.02 -3.28
N ILE A 82 -21.72 27.41 -2.27
CA ILE A 82 -22.49 28.63 -2.27
C ILE A 82 -21.50 29.80 -2.33
N GLU A 83 -21.37 30.46 -3.48
CA GLU A 83 -20.99 31.86 -3.52
C GLU A 83 -22.28 32.68 -3.39
N GLY A 84 -22.41 33.34 -2.25
CA GLY A 84 -23.23 34.50 -1.97
C GLY A 84 -22.38 35.47 -1.16
#